data_AF-A0A5B0DWZ5-F1
#
_entry.id   AF-A0A5B0DWZ5-F1
#
_cell.length_a   1.000
_cell.length_b   1.000
_cell.length_c   1.000
_cell.angle_alpha   90.00
_cell.angle_beta   90.00
_cell.angle_gamma   90.00
#
_symmetry.space_group_name_H-M   'P 1'
#
loop_
_entity.id
_entity.type
_entity.pdbx_description
1 polymer ?
#
loop_
_entity_poly.entity_id
_entity_poly.type
_entity_poly.pdbx_seq_one_letter_code
_entity_poly.pdbx_strand_id
1 'polypeptide(L)'
;MINNPHGGRDVKEWIGSSPNAQIPQYVRDRVLLRFGGCCALTGWKLRKGEYDIDHEKALADGGEHRESNLRPVYRPAHREKTSAENKLRADADRKGRKHRGEWPKSRRPIPIRPFQSSRETQP
;
A
#
# COMPACT_ATOMS: atom_id res chain seq x y z
N MET A 1 -9.56 28.51 9.74
CA MET A 1 -8.76 27.26 9.72
C MET A 1 -7.38 27.68 9.26
N ILE A 2 -6.37 27.61 10.14
CA ILE A 2 -5.04 28.15 9.82
C ILE A 2 -4.36 27.19 8.85
N ASN A 3 -4.55 27.47 7.56
CA ASN A 3 -3.69 26.96 6.50
C ASN A 3 -2.31 27.56 6.77
N ASN A 4 -1.39 26.69 7.21
CA ASN A 4 0.02 26.97 7.55
C ASN A 4 0.32 27.23 9.04
N PRO A 5 0.81 26.21 9.78
CA PRO A 5 1.21 26.34 11.19
C PRO A 5 2.47 27.19 11.43
N HIS A 6 3.03 27.85 10.41
CA HIS A 6 4.22 28.71 10.51
C HIS A 6 3.92 30.21 10.31
N GLY A 7 2.65 30.63 10.43
CA GLY A 7 2.30 32.06 10.44
C GLY A 7 2.32 32.72 9.06
N GLY A 8 1.79 32.04 8.03
CA GLY A 8 1.45 32.66 6.75
C GLY A 8 2.57 32.74 5.70
N ARG A 9 3.75 32.15 5.93
CA ARG A 9 4.84 32.07 4.94
C ARG A 9 4.68 30.88 3.99
N ASP A 10 4.88 31.06 2.69
CA ASP A 10 4.87 29.93 1.77
C ASP A 10 5.94 28.90 2.17
N VAL A 11 5.56 27.63 2.29
CA VAL A 11 6.45 26.55 2.71
C VAL A 11 6.59 25.57 1.57
N LYS A 12 7.82 25.44 1.06
CA LYS A 12 8.13 24.47 0.02
C LYS A 12 7.75 23.06 0.48
N GLU A 13 7.11 22.31 -0.42
CA GLU A 13 6.81 20.90 -0.19
C GLU A 13 8.10 20.14 0.11
N TRP A 14 8.05 19.24 1.10
CA TRP A 14 9.15 18.32 1.31
C TRP A 14 9.11 17.17 0.31
N ILE A 15 10.23 16.95 -0.36
CA ILE A 15 10.50 15.82 -1.25
C ILE A 15 11.72 15.09 -0.69
N GLY A 16 11.58 13.79 -0.44
CA GLY A 16 12.67 12.97 0.09
C GLY A 16 13.80 12.82 -0.93
N SER A 17 15.04 12.83 -0.46
CA SER A 17 16.23 12.64 -1.31
C SER A 17 16.35 11.23 -1.86
N SER A 18 15.79 10.24 -1.17
CA SER A 18 15.72 8.85 -1.61
C SER A 18 14.47 8.18 -1.04
N PRO A 19 14.01 7.05 -1.62
CA PRO A 19 12.88 6.27 -1.08
C PRO A 19 13.01 5.85 0.38
N ASN A 20 14.25 5.75 0.88
CA ASN A 20 14.57 5.32 2.25
C ASN A 20 14.88 6.50 3.18
N ALA A 21 14.78 7.74 2.70
CA ALA A 21 15.05 8.91 3.51
C ALA A 21 14.10 8.98 4.70
N GLN A 22 14.63 9.32 5.87
CA GLN A 22 13.78 9.49 7.04
C GLN A 22 12.92 10.74 6.88
N ILE A 23 11.60 10.60 7.08
CA ILE A 23 10.68 11.75 7.07
C ILE A 23 11.02 12.66 8.27
N PRO A 24 11.40 13.93 8.03
CA PRO A 24 11.74 14.86 9.11
C PRO A 24 10.55 15.18 10.01
N GLN A 25 10.83 15.50 11.28
CA GLN A 25 9.76 15.69 12.28
C GLN A 25 8.79 16.83 11.92
N TYR A 26 9.28 17.96 11.40
CA TYR A 26 8.42 19.08 10.98
C TYR A 26 7.44 18.69 9.86
N VAL A 27 7.82 17.74 8.98
CA VAL A 27 6.93 17.21 7.93
C VAL A 27 5.84 16.35 8.57
N ARG A 28 6.19 15.53 9.55
CA ARG A 28 5.20 14.70 10.28
C ARG A 28 4.17 15.58 10.97
N ASP A 29 4.62 16.65 11.61
CA ASP A 29 3.74 17.59 12.31
C ASP A 29 2.80 18.31 11.32
N ARG A 30 3.32 18.75 10.16
CA ARG A 30 2.50 19.33 9.08
C ARG A 30 1.45 18.36 8.56
N VAL A 31 1.83 17.11 8.31
CA VAL A 31 0.92 16.06 7.86
C VAL A 31 -0.14 15.81 8.93
N LEU A 32 0.22 15.67 10.20
CA LEU A 32 -0.74 15.44 11.27
C LEU A 32 -1.77 16.60 11.38
N LEU A 33 -1.30 17.84 11.29
CA LEU A 33 -2.16 19.03 11.32
C LEU A 33 -3.08 19.11 10.10
N ARG A 34 -2.58 18.75 8.90
CA ARG A 34 -3.40 18.69 7.67
C ARG A 34 -4.61 17.76 7.82
N PHE A 35 -4.44 16.64 8.53
CA PHE A 35 -5.51 15.67 8.79
C PHE A 35 -6.23 15.90 10.13
N GLY A 36 -6.04 17.06 10.77
CA GLY A 36 -6.73 17.41 12.01
C GLY A 36 -6.38 16.51 13.21
N GLY A 37 -5.25 15.83 13.17
CA GLY A 37 -4.88 14.84 14.18
C GLY A 37 -5.70 13.54 14.11
N CYS A 38 -6.34 13.26 12.97
CA CYS A 38 -7.13 12.05 12.76
C CYS A 38 -6.46 11.11 11.76
N CYS A 39 -6.76 9.82 11.91
CA CYS A 39 -6.35 8.77 10.99
C CYS A 39 -6.99 9.01 9.63
N ALA A 40 -6.19 9.03 8.57
CA ALA A 40 -6.70 9.23 7.21
C ALA A 40 -7.57 8.06 6.70
N LEU A 41 -7.38 6.85 7.25
CA LEU A 41 -8.17 5.67 6.86
C LEU A 41 -9.48 5.55 7.62
N THR A 42 -9.46 5.78 8.94
CA THR A 42 -10.60 5.48 9.83
C THR A 42 -11.28 6.73 10.38
N GLY A 43 -10.68 7.91 10.23
CA GLY A 43 -11.15 9.15 10.85
C GLY A 43 -10.95 9.23 12.36
N TRP A 44 -10.40 8.18 13.00
CA TRP A 44 -10.18 8.16 14.45
C TRP A 44 -9.14 9.17 14.90
N LYS A 45 -9.40 9.83 16.03
CA LYS A 45 -8.45 10.75 16.64
C LYS A 45 -7.20 10.00 17.11
N LEU A 46 -6.04 10.46 16.65
CA LEU A 46 -4.76 9.83 16.93
C LEU A 46 -4.16 10.38 18.23
N ARG A 47 -3.57 9.50 19.04
CA ARG A 47 -2.74 9.90 20.19
C ARG A 47 -1.25 9.75 19.85
N LYS A 48 -0.41 10.36 20.70
CA LYS A 48 1.04 10.26 20.59
C LYS A 48 1.48 8.79 20.61
N GLY A 49 2.23 8.36 19.60
CA GLY A 49 2.78 7.01 19.51
C GLY A 49 1.84 5.95 18.94
N GLU A 50 0.60 6.30 18.58
CA GLU A 50 -0.40 5.36 18.03
C GLU A 50 -0.48 5.35 16.51
N TYR A 51 0.23 6.26 15.84
CA TYR A 51 0.19 6.42 14.40
C TYR A 51 1.58 6.27 13.77
N ASP A 52 1.57 5.86 12.51
CA ASP A 52 2.70 5.92 11.60
C ASP A 52 2.36 6.84 10.42
N ILE A 53 3.38 7.38 9.75
CA ILE A 53 3.21 8.16 8.53
C ILE A 53 3.35 7.21 7.34
N ASP A 54 2.25 6.99 6.66
CA ASP A 54 2.13 6.08 5.53
C ASP A 54 2.09 6.84 4.21
N HIS A 55 2.51 6.20 3.12
CA HIS A 55 2.28 6.72 1.78
C HIS A 55 0.85 6.39 1.34
N GLU A 56 0.11 7.38 0.84
CA GLU A 56 -1.21 7.16 0.29
C GLU A 56 -1.15 6.17 -0.87
N LYS A 57 -0.30 6.48 -1.86
CA LYS A 57 0.14 5.54 -2.89
C LYS A 57 1.49 4.96 -2.49
N ALA A 58 1.58 3.65 -2.33
CA ALA A 58 2.81 2.97 -1.97
C ALA A 58 3.92 3.22 -3.02
N LEU A 59 5.17 3.34 -2.56
CA LEU A 59 6.33 3.57 -3.44
C LEU A 59 6.48 2.46 -4.50
N ALA A 60 6.20 1.21 -4.13
CA ALA A 60 6.26 0.06 -5.04
C ALA A 60 5.28 0.15 -6.20
N ASP A 61 4.18 0.91 -6.04
CA ASP A 61 3.15 1.10 -7.06
C ASP A 61 3.36 2.41 -7.84
N GLY A 62 4.56 3.00 -7.76
CA GLY A 62 4.90 4.29 -8.35
C GLY A 62 4.32 5.47 -7.56
N GLY A 63 4.28 5.36 -6.23
CA GLY A 63 4.08 6.49 -5.34
C GLY A 63 5.36 7.31 -5.17
N GLU A 64 5.21 8.59 -4.87
CA GLU A 64 6.36 9.48 -4.64
C GLU A 64 6.64 9.66 -3.15
N HIS A 65 7.92 9.81 -2.79
CA HIS A 65 8.31 10.10 -1.42
C HIS A 65 8.25 11.61 -1.13
N ARG A 66 7.05 12.17 -1.17
CA ARG A 66 6.78 13.60 -0.96
C ARG A 66 5.63 13.81 0.02
N GLU A 67 5.62 14.96 0.67
CA GLU A 67 4.65 15.30 1.71
C GLU A 67 3.18 15.25 1.28
N SER A 68 2.86 15.60 0.03
CA SER A 68 1.50 15.45 -0.50
C SER A 68 1.03 13.99 -0.55
N ASN A 69 1.95 13.04 -0.69
CA ASN A 69 1.63 11.60 -0.69
C ASN A 69 1.67 10.98 0.72
N LEU A 70 1.96 11.75 1.79
CA LEU A 70 2.04 11.23 3.16
C LEU A 70 0.73 11.40 3.92
N ARG A 71 0.36 10.44 4.75
CA ARG A 71 -0.83 10.54 5.61
C ARG A 71 -0.61 9.87 6.96
N PRO A 72 -1.21 10.38 8.04
CA PRO A 72 -1.13 9.74 9.34
C PRO A 72 -2.13 8.60 9.41
N VAL A 73 -1.66 7.41 9.78
CA VAL A 73 -2.48 6.20 9.85
C VAL A 73 -2.30 5.53 11.19
N TYR A 74 -3.40 5.13 11.80
CA TYR A 74 -3.40 4.34 13.03
C TYR A 74 -2.75 2.97 12.80
N ARG A 75 -1.83 2.56 13.68
CA ARG A 75 -0.98 1.37 13.46
C ARG A 75 -1.75 0.08 13.09
N PRO A 76 -2.83 -0.32 13.79
CA PRO A 76 -3.63 -1.47 13.38
C PRO A 76 -4.21 -1.35 11.97
N ALA A 77 -4.81 -0.21 11.64
CA ALA A 77 -5.36 0.04 10.31
C ALA A 77 -4.27 0.04 9.23
N HIS A 78 -3.07 0.54 9.56
CA HIS A 78 -1.91 0.52 8.67
C HIS A 78 -1.47 -0.91 8.35
N ARG A 79 -1.42 -1.79 9.36
CA ARG A 79 -1.07 -3.21 9.17
C ARG A 79 -2.09 -3.94 8.30
N GLU A 80 -3.37 -3.68 8.49
CA GLU A 80 -4.45 -4.25 7.68
C GLU A 80 -4.35 -3.80 6.21
N LYS A 81 -4.18 -2.50 5.98
CA LYS A 81 -3.94 -1.94 4.63
C LYS A 81 -2.72 -2.60 3.99
N THR A 82 -1.59 -2.63 4.68
CA THR A 82 -0.33 -3.20 4.19
C THR A 82 -0.49 -4.68 3.82
N SER A 83 -1.20 -5.45 4.64
CA SER A 83 -1.49 -6.87 4.37
C SER A 83 -2.33 -7.04 3.11
N ALA A 84 -3.38 -6.23 2.95
CA ALA A 84 -4.24 -6.26 1.78
C ALA A 84 -3.47 -5.90 0.49
N GLU A 85 -2.65 -4.85 0.52
CA GLU A 85 -1.82 -4.42 -0.61
C GLU A 85 -0.78 -5.49 -1.00
N ASN A 86 -0.10 -6.07 -0.01
CA ASN A 86 0.86 -7.15 -0.26
C ASN A 86 0.19 -8.39 -0.86
N LYS A 87 -1.03 -8.72 -0.44
CA LYS A 87 -1.80 -9.83 -1.01
C LYS A 87 -2.16 -9.58 -2.48
N LEU A 88 -2.57 -8.36 -2.82
CA LEU A 88 -2.86 -7.96 -4.20
C LEU A 88 -1.60 -8.03 -5.08
N ARG A 89 -0.48 -7.51 -4.58
CA ARG A 89 0.81 -7.55 -5.30
C ARG A 89 1.29 -8.99 -5.53
N ALA A 90 1.23 -9.84 -4.51
CA ALA A 90 1.58 -11.25 -4.63
C ALA A 90 0.72 -11.99 -5.65
N ASP A 91 -0.58 -11.67 -5.75
CA ASP A 91 -1.45 -12.25 -6.77
C ASP A 91 -1.10 -11.77 -8.18
N ALA A 92 -0.84 -10.47 -8.36
CA ALA A 92 -0.40 -9.91 -9.64
C ALA A 92 0.93 -10.53 -10.10
N ASP A 93 1.91 -10.62 -9.20
CA ASP A 93 3.21 -11.25 -9.47
C ASP A 93 3.06 -12.72 -9.84
N ARG A 94 2.23 -13.46 -9.11
CA ARG A 94 1.92 -14.86 -9.41
C ARG A 94 1.34 -15.02 -10.80
N LYS A 95 0.36 -14.19 -11.17
CA LYS A 95 -0.25 -14.20 -12.51
C LYS A 95 0.77 -13.85 -13.60
N GLY A 96 1.58 -12.82 -13.37
CA GLY A 96 2.65 -12.41 -14.29
C GLY A 96 3.69 -13.52 -14.50
N ARG A 97 4.13 -14.19 -13.43
CA ARG A 97 5.06 -15.32 -13.51
C ARG A 97 4.48 -16.52 -14.26
N LYS A 98 3.19 -16.81 -14.09
CA LYS A 98 2.51 -17.86 -14.87
C LYS A 98 2.48 -17.52 -16.36
N HIS A 99 2.16 -16.27 -16.69
CA HIS A 99 2.14 -15.80 -18.07
C HIS A 99 3.53 -15.89 -18.73
N ARG A 100 4.60 -15.56 -18.00
CA ARG A 100 5.99 -15.67 -18.50
C ARG A 100 6.56 -17.09 -18.47
N GLY A 101 5.87 -18.07 -17.89
CA GLY A 101 6.37 -19.45 -17.74
C GLY A 101 7.42 -19.64 -16.63
N GLU A 102 7.74 -18.61 -15.85
CA GLU A 102 8.67 -18.65 -14.69
C GLU A 102 8.06 -19.29 -13.44
N TRP A 103 6.76 -19.60 -13.48
CA TRP A 103 6.08 -20.22 -12.36
C TRP A 103 6.49 -21.70 -12.25
N PRO A 104 7.01 -22.16 -11.10
CA PRO A 104 7.46 -23.54 -10.97
C PRO A 104 6.27 -24.50 -11.16
N LYS A 105 6.51 -25.60 -11.90
CA LYS A 105 5.54 -26.69 -11.98
C LYS A 105 5.29 -27.26 -10.59
N SER A 106 4.06 -27.65 -10.30
CA SER A 106 3.74 -28.28 -9.02
C SER A 106 4.53 -29.60 -8.91
N ARG A 107 5.17 -29.81 -7.76
CA ARG A 107 5.88 -31.07 -7.47
C ARG A 107 4.93 -32.26 -7.40
N ARG A 108 3.66 -32.00 -7.09
CA ARG A 108 2.58 -32.99 -6.97
C ARG A 108 1.46 -32.56 -7.91
N PRO A 109 1.50 -32.96 -9.20
CA PRO A 109 0.38 -32.73 -10.10
C PRO A 109 -0.85 -33.47 -9.54
N ILE A 110 -2.01 -32.80 -9.59
CA ILE A 110 -3.27 -33.41 -9.16
C ILE A 110 -3.61 -34.48 -10.19
N PRO A 111 -3.89 -35.73 -9.78
CA PRO A 111 -4.36 -36.75 -10.71
C PRO A 111 -5.73 -36.32 -11.24
N ILE A 112 -5.81 -36.03 -12.53
CA ILE A 112 -7.05 -35.64 -13.19
C ILE A 112 -7.75 -36.92 -13.67
N ARG A 113 -9.03 -37.08 -13.31
CA ARG A 113 -9.89 -38.09 -13.93
C ARG A 113 -10.04 -37.78 -15.43
N PRO A 114 -9.91 -38.76 -16.34
CA PRO A 114 -10.02 -38.51 -17.76
C PRO A 114 -11.36 -37.86 -18.10
N PHE A 115 -11.35 -36.95 -19.08
CA PHE A 115 -12.58 -36.33 -19.58
C PHE A 115 -13.48 -37.42 -20.14
N GLN A 116 -14.69 -37.58 -19.57
CA GLN A 116 -15.62 -38.59 -20.06
C GLN A 116 -16.17 -38.14 -21.41
N SER A 117 -16.03 -39.00 -22.43
CA SER A 117 -16.67 -38.78 -23.72
C SER A 117 -18.18 -38.78 -23.55
N SER A 118 -18.85 -37.72 -24.01
CA SER A 118 -20.32 -37.64 -24.05
C SER A 118 -20.92 -38.26 -25.32
N ARG A 119 -20.09 -38.76 -26.25
CA ARG A 119 -20.56 -39.43 -27.46
C ARG A 119 -20.51 -40.93 -27.24
N GLU A 120 -21.66 -41.59 -27.27
CA GLU A 120 -21.75 -43.00 -27.57
C GLU A 120 -21.19 -43.20 -28.98
N THR A 121 -20.01 -43.79 -29.10
CA THR A 121 -19.58 -44.41 -30.35
C THR A 121 -20.56 -45.53 -30.66
N GLN A 122 -21.60 -45.23 -31.43
CA GLN A 122 -22.42 -46.27 -32.04
C GLN A 122 -21.54 -47.03 -33.07
N PRO A 123 -21.65 -48.37 -33.10
CA PRO A 123 -20.81 -49.24 -33.93
C PRO A 123 -21.04 -49.05 -35.43
#